data_AF-A0A2A2QX05-F1
#
_entry.id   AF-A0A2A2QX05-F1
#
_cell.length_a   1.000
_cell.length_b   1.000
_cell.length_c   1.000
_cell.angle_alpha   90.00
_cell.angle_beta   90.00
_cell.angle_gamma   90.00
#
_symmetry.space_group_name_H-M   'P 1'
#
loop_
_entity.id
_entity.type
_entity.pdbx_description
1 polymer ?
#
loop_
_entity_poly.entity_id
_entity_poly.type
_entity_poly.pdbx_seq_one_letter_code
_entity_poly.pdbx_strand_id
1 'polypeptide(L)'
;MGDQVEVGFKIWAVDDVVYGPVDMPTLVEWVRDERVLTDTWVFVCHENKWSQAGKMTELRSVFNAITPGSVPVSHTPLVAGIKPGALRRVKILGEMNDQQLGRFAQFMEVENARQFHTIVTQGDPGDAMYLILEGELRVRQMANGKETVLVTLHAGEFFGDISLFDHGPRSADVVANNPSVLLKVSTTNFQRLVQEAPELATPFLVAICKTLTARIRADNKRLRDAVNVGRAAR
;
A
#
# COMPACT_ATOMS: atom_id res chain seq x y z
N MET A 1 20.23 -3.45 -35.57
CA MET A 1 20.80 -2.84 -34.35
C MET A 1 20.22 -3.64 -33.20
N GLY A 2 21.02 -4.48 -32.54
CA GLY A 2 20.53 -5.48 -31.59
C GLY A 2 19.91 -4.83 -30.36
N ASP A 3 18.67 -5.22 -30.07
CA ASP A 3 17.94 -4.84 -28.86
C ASP A 3 18.66 -5.48 -27.67
N GLN A 4 19.47 -4.70 -26.94
CA GLN A 4 20.06 -5.16 -25.68
C GLN A 4 18.91 -5.30 -24.68
N VAL A 5 18.40 -6.51 -24.52
CA VAL A 5 17.50 -6.87 -23.42
C VAL A 5 18.21 -6.42 -22.13
N GLU A 6 17.60 -5.50 -21.39
CA GLU A 6 18.15 -4.95 -20.16
C GLU A 6 18.19 -6.10 -19.13
N VAL A 7 19.33 -6.79 -19.03
CA VAL A 7 19.52 -7.90 -18.09
C VAL A 7 19.88 -7.28 -16.75
N GLY A 8 18.90 -7.14 -15.87
CA GLY A 8 19.11 -6.56 -14.55
C GLY A 8 17.89 -6.67 -13.65
N PHE A 9 18.11 -6.39 -12.38
CA PHE A 9 17.10 -6.43 -11.32
C PHE A 9 16.98 -5.07 -10.65
N LYS A 10 15.77 -4.55 -10.46
CA LYS A 10 15.55 -3.36 -9.62
C LYS A 10 14.89 -3.80 -8.31
N ILE A 11 15.30 -3.22 -7.20
CA ILE A 11 14.90 -3.65 -5.87
C ILE A 11 14.10 -2.50 -5.26
N TRP A 12 12.87 -2.82 -4.83
CA TRP A 12 12.09 -1.91 -4.01
C TRP A 12 12.52 -2.07 -2.55
N ALA A 13 13.32 -1.13 -2.05
CA ALA A 13 13.83 -1.20 -0.69
C ALA A 13 12.83 -0.65 0.33
N VAL A 14 13.10 -0.91 1.61
CA VAL A 14 12.26 -0.53 2.76
C VAL A 14 12.14 0.98 2.98
N ASP A 15 12.97 1.78 2.31
CA ASP A 15 12.96 3.24 2.31
C ASP A 15 12.11 3.85 1.18
N ASP A 16 11.30 3.02 0.50
CA ASP A 16 10.48 3.39 -0.66
C ASP A 16 11.32 3.93 -1.86
N VAL A 17 12.60 3.55 -1.92
CA VAL A 17 13.52 3.86 -3.02
C VAL A 17 13.77 2.62 -3.88
N VAL A 18 13.72 2.81 -5.19
CA VAL A 18 14.10 1.78 -6.16
C VAL A 18 15.61 1.82 -6.39
N TYR A 19 16.30 0.76 -6.01
CA TYR A 19 17.74 0.58 -6.26
C TYR A 19 17.96 -0.31 -7.48
N GLY A 20 18.94 0.03 -8.33
CA GLY A 20 19.34 -0.75 -9.51
C GLY A 20 19.24 0.03 -10.84
N PRO A 21 19.29 -0.65 -12.00
CA PRO A 21 19.37 -2.11 -12.14
C PRO A 21 20.71 -2.68 -11.66
N VAL A 22 20.66 -3.83 -10.98
CA VAL A 22 21.84 -4.61 -10.54
C VAL A 22 21.83 -6.01 -11.18
N ASP A 23 22.98 -6.67 -11.21
CA ASP A 23 23.08 -8.05 -11.70
C ASP A 23 22.70 -9.09 -10.63
N MET A 24 22.57 -10.35 -11.05
CA MET A 24 22.20 -11.44 -10.14
C MET A 24 23.20 -11.64 -8.98
N PRO A 25 24.54 -11.60 -9.20
CA PRO A 25 25.51 -11.66 -8.10
C PRO A 25 25.31 -10.56 -7.05
N THR A 26 25.13 -9.30 -7.47
CA THR A 26 24.91 -8.18 -6.56
C THR A 26 23.61 -8.36 -5.77
N LEU A 27 22.54 -8.83 -6.42
CA LEU A 27 21.27 -9.13 -5.75
C LEU A 27 21.42 -10.23 -4.69
N VAL A 28 22.21 -11.27 -4.97
CA VAL A 28 22.51 -12.35 -4.01
C VAL A 28 23.31 -11.83 -2.82
N GLU A 29 24.28 -10.94 -3.03
CA GLU A 29 24.99 -10.27 -1.94
C GLU A 29 24.04 -9.46 -1.07
N TRP A 30 23.09 -8.74 -1.65
CA TRP A 30 22.12 -7.95 -0.88
C TRP A 30 21.16 -8.84 -0.08
N VAL A 31 20.83 -10.04 -0.57
CA VAL A 31 20.09 -11.04 0.21
C VAL A 31 20.93 -11.54 1.39
N ARG A 32 22.22 -11.80 1.19
CA ARG A 32 23.14 -12.25 2.25
C ARG A 32 23.37 -11.18 3.32
N ASP A 33 23.39 -9.92 2.91
CA ASP A 33 23.53 -8.76 3.80
C ASP A 33 22.20 -8.35 4.46
N GLU A 34 21.14 -9.13 4.30
CA GLU A 34 19.79 -8.86 4.83
C GLU A 34 19.17 -7.53 4.33
N ARG A 35 19.71 -6.96 3.24
CA ARG A 35 19.17 -5.77 2.56
C ARG A 35 18.00 -6.10 1.64
N VAL A 36 17.88 -7.37 1.23
CA VAL A 36 16.77 -7.92 0.44
C VAL A 36 16.21 -9.13 1.19
N LEU A 37 14.98 -8.99 1.68
CA LEU A 37 14.26 -10.01 2.43
C LEU A 37 13.33 -10.80 1.51
N THR A 38 12.72 -11.88 2.02
CA THR A 38 11.87 -12.79 1.22
C THR A 38 10.62 -12.10 0.67
N ASP A 39 10.13 -11.07 1.34
CA ASP A 39 8.99 -10.24 0.95
C ASP A 39 9.38 -9.02 0.10
N THR A 40 10.68 -8.73 -0.04
CA THR A 40 11.21 -7.62 -0.85
C THR A 40 10.89 -7.85 -2.33
N TRP A 41 10.39 -6.80 -2.98
CA TRP A 41 10.05 -6.82 -4.40
C TRP A 41 11.27 -6.60 -5.28
N VAL A 42 11.41 -7.46 -6.29
CA VAL A 42 12.47 -7.43 -7.29
C VAL A 42 11.83 -7.37 -8.68
N PHE A 43 12.16 -6.33 -9.44
CA PHE A 43 11.76 -6.16 -10.81
C PHE A 43 12.75 -6.87 -11.73
N VAL A 44 12.26 -7.86 -12.47
CA VAL A 44 13.02 -8.64 -13.44
C VAL A 44 12.94 -7.93 -14.78
N CYS A 45 13.99 -7.19 -15.17
CA CYS A 45 13.95 -6.28 -16.32
C CYS A 45 13.67 -7.01 -17.65
N HIS A 46 14.23 -8.22 -17.84
CA HIS A 46 14.01 -9.01 -19.05
C HIS A 46 12.61 -9.62 -19.17
N GLU A 47 11.89 -9.78 -18.05
CA GLU A 47 10.49 -10.20 -18.03
C GLU A 47 9.52 -9.02 -17.95
N ASN A 48 10.04 -7.80 -17.74
CA ASN A 48 9.26 -6.59 -17.45
C ASN A 48 8.23 -6.83 -16.33
N LYS A 49 8.65 -7.53 -15.26
CA LYS A 49 7.74 -8.07 -14.23
C LYS A 49 8.34 -7.98 -12.83
N TRP A 50 7.49 -7.60 -11.87
CA TRP A 50 7.81 -7.69 -10.45
C TRP A 50 7.58 -9.10 -9.89
N SER A 51 8.53 -9.57 -9.08
CA SER A 51 8.43 -10.81 -8.31
C SER A 51 8.98 -10.59 -6.90
N GLN A 52 8.41 -11.25 -5.90
CA GLN A 52 9.01 -11.24 -4.56
C GLN A 52 10.26 -12.10 -4.56
N ALA A 53 11.32 -11.64 -3.89
CA ALA A 53 12.59 -12.34 -3.82
C ALA A 53 12.41 -13.79 -3.35
N GLY A 54 11.53 -14.05 -2.37
CA GLY A 54 11.23 -15.40 -1.87
C GLY A 54 10.48 -16.30 -2.86
N LYS A 55 9.84 -15.73 -3.90
CA LYS A 55 9.14 -16.47 -4.97
C LYS A 55 10.04 -16.73 -6.19
N MET A 56 11.22 -16.08 -6.26
CA MET A 56 12.20 -16.31 -7.32
C MET A 56 12.92 -17.63 -7.07
N THR A 57 12.90 -18.53 -8.06
CA THR A 57 13.53 -19.85 -7.97
C THR A 57 15.03 -19.72 -7.70
N GLU A 58 15.62 -18.66 -8.25
CA GLU A 58 17.03 -18.31 -8.22
C GLU A 58 17.51 -17.86 -6.83
N LEU A 59 16.65 -17.20 -6.05
CA LEU A 59 16.98 -16.69 -4.71
C LEU A 59 16.56 -17.63 -3.57
N ARG A 60 15.65 -18.57 -3.87
CA ARG A 60 15.11 -19.50 -2.87
C ARG A 60 16.17 -20.34 -2.18
N SER A 61 17.23 -20.76 -2.87
CA SER A 61 18.35 -21.51 -2.29
C SER A 61 19.20 -20.66 -1.34
N VAL A 62 19.31 -19.35 -1.60
CA VAL A 62 20.06 -18.39 -0.77
C VAL A 62 19.32 -18.12 0.53
N PHE A 63 18.01 -17.85 0.46
CA PHE A 63 17.18 -17.65 1.66
C PHE A 63 17.16 -18.87 2.57
N ASN A 64 17.09 -20.08 1.99
CA ASN A 64 17.12 -21.33 2.77
C ASN A 64 18.47 -21.60 3.44
N ALA A 65 19.56 -20.99 2.98
CA ALA A 65 20.90 -21.16 3.54
C ALA A 65 21.19 -20.21 4.73
N ILE A 66 20.36 -19.17 4.93
CA ILE A 66 20.63 -18.08 5.90
C ILE A 66 19.94 -18.31 7.26
N THR A 67 18.93 -19.18 7.39
CA THR A 67 18.31 -19.43 8.70
C THR A 67 19.02 -20.54 9.48
N PRO A 68 19.58 -20.24 10.68
CA PRO A 68 18.78 -20.37 11.90
C PRO A 68 19.07 -19.28 12.96
N GLY A 69 18.01 -18.68 13.51
CA GLY A 69 18.13 -17.86 14.72
C GLY A 69 17.19 -16.67 14.76
N SER A 70 16.11 -16.78 15.52
CA SER A 70 15.16 -15.72 15.84
C SER A 70 15.75 -14.59 16.71
N VAL A 71 15.12 -13.39 16.62
CA VAL A 71 15.06 -12.25 17.59
C VAL A 71 16.01 -11.05 17.29
N PRO A 72 15.64 -9.76 17.55
CA PRO A 72 14.36 -9.05 17.48
C PRO A 72 14.41 -7.83 16.52
N VAL A 73 13.35 -7.56 15.77
CA VAL A 73 13.24 -6.29 15.03
C VAL A 73 12.86 -5.18 16.02
N SER A 74 13.71 -4.15 16.11
CA SER A 74 13.44 -2.94 16.89
C SER A 74 12.31 -2.15 16.23
N HIS A 75 11.06 -2.42 16.63
CA HIS A 75 9.98 -1.47 16.45
C HIS A 75 10.23 -0.31 17.39
N THR A 76 10.54 0.87 16.87
CA THR A 76 10.43 2.08 17.68
C THR A 76 8.94 2.26 17.99
N PRO A 77 8.50 2.08 19.25
CA PRO A 77 7.13 2.38 19.60
C PRO A 77 7.03 3.88 19.85
N LEU A 78 5.87 4.44 19.50
CA LEU A 78 5.32 5.76 19.85
C LEU A 78 5.01 6.55 18.58
N VAL A 79 3.73 6.57 18.22
CA VAL A 79 3.15 7.67 17.47
C VAL A 79 3.34 8.95 18.31
N ALA A 80 4.47 9.63 18.12
CA ALA A 80 4.70 10.94 18.70
C ALA A 80 3.85 11.96 17.91
N GLY A 81 2.72 12.39 18.49
CA GLY A 81 2.03 13.60 18.04
C GLY A 81 0.58 13.49 17.60
N ILE A 82 0.00 12.29 17.46
CA ILE A 82 -1.42 12.15 17.08
C ILE A 82 -2.29 12.00 18.34
N LYS A 83 -3.11 13.02 18.61
CA LYS A 83 -4.13 12.96 19.67
C LYS A 83 -5.19 11.92 19.30
N PRO A 84 -5.67 11.06 20.22
CA PRO A 84 -6.75 10.09 19.94
C PRO A 84 -8.00 10.70 19.30
N GLY A 85 -8.30 11.98 19.61
CA GLY A 85 -9.40 12.72 18.98
C GLY A 85 -9.27 12.93 17.46
N ALA A 86 -8.06 12.93 16.91
CA ALA A 86 -7.83 13.01 15.47
C ALA A 86 -8.27 11.71 14.75
N LEU A 87 -8.12 10.57 15.42
CA LEU A 87 -8.52 9.25 14.89
C LEU A 87 -10.04 9.11 14.77
N ARG A 88 -10.80 9.80 15.62
CA ARG A 88 -12.28 9.83 15.56
C ARG A 88 -12.82 10.46 14.27
N ARG A 89 -12.03 11.27 13.58
CA ARG A 89 -12.44 11.85 12.28
C ARG A 89 -12.48 10.80 11.17
N VAL A 90 -11.80 9.67 11.37
CA VAL A 90 -11.87 8.56 10.44
C VAL A 90 -13.12 7.76 10.73
N LYS A 91 -14.09 7.82 9.82
CA LYS A 91 -15.40 7.16 9.97
C LYS A 91 -15.26 5.66 10.26
N ILE A 92 -14.21 5.04 9.71
CA ILE A 92 -13.92 3.62 9.88
C ILE A 92 -13.50 3.25 11.31
N LEU A 93 -13.00 4.22 12.10
CA LEU A 93 -12.56 4.03 13.48
C LEU A 93 -13.61 4.50 14.49
N GLY A 94 -14.79 4.95 14.03
CA GLY A 94 -15.81 5.56 14.89
C GLY A 94 -16.45 4.63 15.92
N GLU A 95 -16.35 3.31 15.73
CA GLU A 95 -16.86 2.31 16.69
C GLU A 95 -15.83 1.98 17.80
N MET A 96 -14.60 2.50 17.73
CA MET A 96 -13.57 2.27 18.74
C MET A 96 -13.60 3.35 19.84
N ASN A 97 -13.47 2.92 21.10
CA ASN A 97 -13.27 3.83 22.24
C ASN A 97 -11.82 4.36 22.29
N ASP A 98 -11.54 5.36 23.15
CA ASP A 98 -10.21 6.00 23.18
C ASP A 98 -9.07 5.05 23.57
N GLN A 99 -9.35 4.05 24.42
CA GLN A 99 -8.36 3.02 24.77
C GLN A 99 -8.07 2.09 23.59
N GLN A 100 -9.12 1.69 22.85
CA GLN A 100 -9.00 0.89 21.63
C GLN A 100 -8.26 1.67 20.54
N LEU A 101 -8.57 2.96 20.36
CA LEU A 101 -7.88 3.84 19.41
C LEU A 101 -6.39 3.98 19.75
N GLY A 102 -6.04 4.15 21.02
CA GLY A 102 -4.65 4.23 21.47
C GLY A 102 -3.87 2.95 21.19
N ARG A 103 -4.49 1.78 21.41
CA ARG A 103 -3.90 0.47 21.08
C ARG A 103 -3.83 0.25 19.56
N PHE A 104 -4.87 0.63 18.83
CA PHE A 104 -4.93 0.50 17.37
C PHE A 104 -3.83 1.33 16.69
N ALA A 105 -3.57 2.54 17.20
CA ALA A 105 -2.51 3.41 16.70
C ALA A 105 -1.10 2.79 16.81
N GLN A 106 -0.87 1.79 17.66
CA GLN A 106 0.41 1.09 17.76
C GLN A 106 0.72 0.20 16.54
N PHE A 107 -0.30 -0.11 15.74
CA PHE A 107 -0.17 -0.88 14.49
C PHE A 107 -0.11 0.04 13.25
N MET A 108 -0.05 1.36 13.46
CA MET A 108 -0.12 2.36 12.42
C MET A 108 1.16 3.19 12.38
N GLU A 109 1.54 3.62 11.18
CA GLU A 109 2.64 4.56 10.94
C GLU A 109 2.06 5.88 10.45
N VAL A 110 2.64 7.00 10.89
CA VAL A 110 2.20 8.33 10.44
C VAL A 110 2.98 8.74 9.23
N GLU A 111 2.29 9.13 8.18
CA GLU A 111 2.90 9.63 6.95
C GLU A 111 2.40 11.04 6.64
N ASN A 112 3.34 11.95 6.40
CA ASN A 112 3.02 13.34 6.06
C ASN A 112 3.31 13.55 4.57
N ALA A 113 2.28 13.92 3.81
CA ALA A 113 2.41 14.22 2.39
C ALA A 113 2.35 15.73 2.16
N ARG A 114 3.32 16.26 1.41
CA ARG A 114 3.27 17.65 0.93
C ARG A 114 2.25 17.76 -0.20
N GLN A 115 1.78 18.98 -0.48
CA GLN A 115 0.99 19.24 -1.67
C GLN A 115 1.72 18.75 -2.93
N PHE A 116 0.96 18.10 -3.82
CA PHE A 116 1.42 17.47 -5.07
C PHE A 116 2.39 16.30 -4.91
N HIS A 117 2.62 15.83 -3.68
CA HIS A 117 3.34 14.59 -3.47
C HIS A 117 2.48 13.40 -3.92
N THR A 118 3.09 12.45 -4.64
CA THR A 118 2.48 11.16 -5.00
C THR A 118 2.73 10.18 -3.85
N ILE A 119 1.66 9.65 -3.27
CA ILE A 119 1.72 8.70 -2.15
C ILE A 119 1.86 7.27 -2.67
N VAL A 120 1.12 6.94 -3.72
CA VAL A 120 1.26 5.66 -4.44
C VAL A 120 1.18 5.91 -5.93
N THR A 121 1.93 5.12 -6.70
CA THR A 121 1.94 5.19 -8.17
C THR A 121 1.25 3.95 -8.72
N GLN A 122 0.45 4.13 -9.78
CA GLN A 122 -0.18 3.03 -10.49
C GLN A 122 0.87 2.02 -10.99
N GLY A 123 0.57 0.73 -10.82
CA GLY A 123 1.43 -0.36 -11.29
C GLY A 123 2.53 -0.76 -10.30
N ASP A 124 2.87 0.10 -9.33
CA ASP A 124 3.81 -0.26 -8.27
C ASP A 124 3.21 -1.37 -7.39
N PRO A 125 4.03 -2.22 -6.76
CA PRO A 125 3.54 -3.13 -5.74
C PRO A 125 2.81 -2.38 -4.63
N GLY A 126 1.73 -2.97 -4.11
CA GLY A 126 1.04 -2.41 -2.96
C GLY A 126 1.09 -3.35 -1.76
N ASP A 127 1.68 -2.86 -0.67
CA ASP A 127 1.93 -3.57 0.57
C ASP A 127 1.36 -2.84 1.80
N ALA A 128 0.53 -1.83 1.57
CA ALA A 128 -0.03 -0.99 2.63
C ALA A 128 -1.36 -0.36 2.20
N MET A 129 -2.21 -0.07 3.18
CA MET A 129 -3.36 0.83 3.01
C MET A 129 -3.14 2.11 3.83
N TYR A 130 -3.86 3.16 3.43
CA TYR A 130 -3.74 4.49 3.99
C TYR A 130 -5.09 5.04 4.44
N LEU A 131 -5.14 5.60 5.64
CA LEU A 131 -6.29 6.32 6.19
C LEU A 131 -5.99 7.82 6.21
N ILE A 132 -6.88 8.64 5.68
CA ILE A 132 -6.65 10.08 5.58
C ILE A 132 -7.12 10.74 6.87
N LEU A 133 -6.21 11.31 7.65
CA LEU A 133 -6.56 12.04 8.88
C LEU A 133 -6.91 13.50 8.59
N GLU A 134 -6.13 14.12 7.72
CA GLU A 134 -6.24 15.52 7.32
C GLU A 134 -5.79 15.69 5.86
N GLY A 135 -6.36 16.65 5.16
CA GLY A 135 -6.03 16.96 3.78
C GLY A 135 -7.04 16.47 2.75
N GLU A 136 -6.61 16.55 1.49
CA GLU A 136 -7.37 16.15 0.31
C GLU A 136 -6.42 15.53 -0.70
N LEU A 137 -6.82 14.40 -1.27
CA LEU A 137 -6.04 13.63 -2.23
C LEU A 137 -6.88 13.39 -3.47
N ARG A 138 -6.24 13.24 -4.62
CA ARG A 138 -6.89 12.79 -5.86
C ARG A 138 -6.32 11.47 -6.31
N VAL A 139 -7.21 10.57 -6.68
CA VAL A 139 -6.86 9.33 -7.40
C VAL A 139 -6.90 9.65 -8.88
N ARG A 140 -5.81 9.38 -9.59
CA ARG A 140 -5.70 9.70 -11.02
C ARG A 140 -5.14 8.54 -11.82
N GLN A 141 -5.39 8.60 -13.13
CA GLN A 141 -4.66 7.79 -14.10
C GLN A 141 -4.03 8.71 -15.15
N MET A 142 -2.85 8.31 -15.59
CA MET A 142 -2.13 8.97 -16.68
C MET A 142 -2.30 8.12 -17.95
N ALA A 143 -2.94 8.67 -18.98
CA ALA A 143 -3.08 8.01 -20.28
C ALA A 143 -2.65 8.96 -21.40
N ASN A 144 -1.67 8.56 -22.22
CA ASN A 144 -1.13 9.37 -23.32
C ASN A 144 -0.72 10.78 -22.89
N GLY A 145 -0.11 10.92 -21.70
CA GLY A 145 0.31 12.21 -21.13
C GLY A 145 -0.83 13.07 -20.58
N LYS A 146 -2.08 12.59 -20.62
CA LYS A 146 -3.24 13.30 -20.08
C LYS A 146 -3.65 12.71 -18.73
N GLU A 147 -3.78 13.59 -17.74
CA GLU A 147 -4.31 13.25 -16.42
C GLU A 147 -5.84 13.12 -16.47
N THR A 148 -6.36 12.01 -15.95
CA THR A 148 -7.78 11.82 -15.67
C THR A 148 -7.97 11.58 -14.19
N VAL A 149 -8.67 12.49 -13.51
CA VAL A 149 -9.03 12.33 -12.10
C VAL A 149 -10.21 11.36 -11.99
N LEU A 150 -10.01 10.26 -11.27
CA LEU A 150 -11.04 9.23 -11.06
C LEU A 150 -11.94 9.58 -9.88
N VAL A 151 -11.33 10.00 -8.77
CA VAL A 151 -12.04 10.37 -7.54
C VAL A 151 -11.17 11.30 -6.70
N THR A 152 -11.81 12.20 -5.96
CA THR A 152 -11.17 13.01 -4.92
C THR A 152 -11.53 12.39 -3.57
N LEU A 153 -10.52 12.20 -2.72
CA LEU A 153 -10.62 11.61 -1.40
C LEU A 153 -10.36 12.69 -0.34
N HIS A 154 -11.12 12.63 0.74
CA HIS A 154 -11.07 13.59 1.84
C HIS A 154 -10.72 12.92 3.17
N ALA A 155 -10.45 13.76 4.18
CA ALA A 155 -10.28 13.31 5.56
C ALA A 155 -11.41 12.36 6.00
N GLY A 156 -10.99 11.24 6.58
CA GLY A 156 -11.82 10.15 7.06
C GLY A 156 -12.11 9.04 6.04
N GLU A 157 -11.63 9.18 4.82
CA GLU A 157 -11.62 8.11 3.81
C GLU A 157 -10.29 7.33 3.81
N PHE A 158 -10.24 6.22 3.07
CA PHE A 158 -9.05 5.39 2.92
C PHE A 158 -8.86 4.95 1.47
N PHE A 159 -7.62 4.56 1.15
CA PHE A 159 -7.21 3.99 -0.13
C PHE A 159 -6.10 2.95 0.06
N GLY A 160 -5.74 2.24 -1.02
CA GLY A 160 -4.72 1.18 -0.99
C GLY A 160 -5.20 -0.13 -0.36
N ASP A 161 -6.51 -0.23 -0.09
CA ASP A 161 -7.19 -1.38 0.48
C ASP A 161 -7.12 -2.61 -0.43
N ILE A 162 -7.26 -2.44 -1.75
CA ILE A 162 -7.22 -3.55 -2.71
C ILE A 162 -5.89 -4.30 -2.58
N SER A 163 -4.78 -3.59 -2.77
CA SER A 163 -3.43 -4.18 -2.71
C SER A 163 -3.07 -4.76 -1.35
N LEU A 164 -3.64 -4.23 -0.26
CA LEU A 164 -3.44 -4.81 1.07
C LEU A 164 -3.99 -6.25 1.15
N PHE A 165 -5.14 -6.52 0.50
CA PHE A 165 -5.83 -7.81 0.59
C PHE A 165 -5.49 -8.78 -0.54
N ASP A 166 -5.26 -8.29 -1.77
CA ASP A 166 -4.99 -9.14 -2.94
C ASP A 166 -3.50 -9.25 -3.28
N HIS A 167 -2.64 -8.44 -2.63
CA HIS A 167 -1.20 -8.34 -2.90
C HIS A 167 -0.88 -8.03 -4.37
N GLY A 168 -1.80 -7.38 -5.07
CA GLY A 168 -1.68 -6.93 -6.44
C GLY A 168 -1.04 -5.54 -6.55
N PRO A 169 -0.74 -5.09 -7.78
CA PRO A 169 -0.21 -3.75 -8.02
C PRO A 169 -1.24 -2.67 -7.67
N ARG A 170 -0.77 -1.46 -7.42
CA ARG A 170 -1.60 -0.27 -7.22
C ARG A 170 -2.45 -0.01 -8.47
N SER A 171 -3.75 0.18 -8.27
CA SER A 171 -4.71 0.33 -9.38
C SER A 171 -4.68 1.71 -10.04
N ALA A 172 -4.17 2.72 -9.35
CA ALA A 172 -4.12 4.11 -9.79
C ALA A 172 -3.08 4.89 -8.97
N ASP A 173 -2.68 6.06 -9.48
CA ASP A 173 -1.90 7.01 -8.70
C ASP A 173 -2.79 7.64 -7.62
N VAL A 174 -2.20 7.97 -6.47
CA VAL A 174 -2.83 8.85 -5.48
C VAL A 174 -1.89 9.99 -5.16
N VAL A 175 -2.38 11.21 -5.33
CA VAL A 175 -1.59 12.46 -5.20
C VAL A 175 -2.28 13.39 -4.21
N ALA A 176 -1.51 13.99 -3.31
CA ALA A 176 -2.02 15.00 -2.40
C ALA A 176 -2.38 16.30 -3.14
N ASN A 177 -3.63 16.76 -3.01
CA ASN A 177 -4.03 18.09 -3.50
C ASN A 177 -3.58 19.20 -2.56
N ASN A 178 -3.48 18.91 -1.26
CA ASN A 178 -3.08 19.81 -0.17
C ASN A 178 -2.12 19.07 0.78
N PRO A 179 -1.38 19.77 1.67
CA PRO A 179 -0.66 19.10 2.74
C PRO A 179 -1.60 18.17 3.51
N SER A 180 -1.19 16.92 3.67
CA SER A 180 -2.04 15.83 4.17
C SER A 180 -1.32 15.00 5.23
N VAL A 181 -2.08 14.48 6.18
CA VAL A 181 -1.60 13.57 7.24
C VAL A 181 -2.33 12.25 7.09
N LEU A 182 -1.58 11.16 6.97
CA LEU A 182 -2.08 9.82 6.73
C LEU A 182 -1.66 8.88 7.84
N LEU A 183 -2.47 7.84 8.07
CA LEU A 183 -2.03 6.63 8.75
C LEU A 183 -1.81 5.53 7.73
N LYS A 184 -0.59 5.02 7.69
CA LYS A 184 -0.19 3.85 6.91
C LYS A 184 -0.32 2.61 7.79
N VAL A 185 -0.93 1.56 7.27
CA VAL A 185 -0.80 0.21 7.83
C VAL A 185 -0.30 -0.72 6.74
N SER A 186 0.90 -1.25 6.95
CA SER A 186 1.51 -2.24 6.07
C SER A 186 0.79 -3.58 6.21
N THR A 187 0.95 -4.46 5.23
CA THR A 187 0.47 -5.85 5.28
C THR A 187 0.98 -6.55 6.54
N THR A 188 2.25 -6.34 6.90
CA THR A 188 2.86 -6.91 8.11
C THR A 188 2.19 -6.40 9.37
N ASN A 189 2.02 -5.08 9.51
CA ASN A 189 1.35 -4.51 10.69
C ASN A 189 -0.13 -4.87 10.75
N PHE A 190 -0.80 -5.01 9.60
CA PHE A 190 -2.17 -5.48 9.51
C PHE A 190 -2.30 -6.94 9.96
N GLN A 191 -1.40 -7.82 9.53
CA GLN A 191 -1.36 -9.22 10.00
C GLN A 191 -1.11 -9.29 11.51
N ARG A 192 -0.19 -8.47 12.04
CA ARG A 192 0.05 -8.35 13.48
C ARG A 192 -1.19 -7.86 14.22
N LEU A 193 -1.90 -6.85 13.71
CA LEU A 193 -3.16 -6.38 14.27
C LEU A 193 -4.19 -7.52 14.38
N VAL A 194 -4.34 -8.32 13.32
CA VAL A 194 -5.28 -9.46 13.29
C VAL A 194 -4.90 -10.55 14.30
N GLN A 195 -3.60 -10.82 14.46
CA GLN A 195 -3.10 -11.89 15.34
C GLN A 195 -3.01 -11.47 16.81
N GLU A 196 -2.47 -10.28 17.09
CA GLU A 196 -2.15 -9.80 18.44
C GLU A 196 -3.34 -9.06 19.09
N ALA A 197 -4.25 -8.48 18.30
CA ALA A 197 -5.38 -7.69 18.81
C ALA A 197 -6.67 -7.89 17.97
N PRO A 198 -7.21 -9.11 17.87
CA PRO A 198 -8.39 -9.42 17.07
C PRO A 198 -9.64 -8.60 17.46
N GLU A 199 -9.74 -8.17 18.72
CA GLU A 199 -10.80 -7.30 19.21
C GLU A 199 -10.74 -5.86 18.65
N LEU A 200 -9.58 -5.44 18.14
CA LEU A 200 -9.39 -4.19 17.40
C LEU A 200 -9.53 -4.43 15.88
N ALA A 201 -9.00 -5.55 15.39
CA ALA A 201 -9.08 -5.92 13.98
C ALA A 201 -10.52 -6.12 13.50
N THR A 202 -11.37 -6.75 14.31
CA THR A 202 -12.76 -7.07 13.96
C THR A 202 -13.60 -5.82 13.60
N PRO A 203 -13.74 -4.81 14.47
CA PRO A 203 -14.50 -3.61 14.13
C PRO A 203 -13.88 -2.84 12.95
N PHE A 204 -12.54 -2.84 12.83
CA PHE A 204 -11.85 -2.22 11.70
C PHE A 204 -12.21 -2.90 10.37
N LEU A 205 -12.11 -4.22 10.30
CA LEU A 205 -12.48 -5.02 9.13
C LEU A 205 -13.97 -4.87 8.76
N VAL A 206 -14.85 -4.90 9.75
CA VAL A 206 -16.30 -4.67 9.53
C VAL A 206 -16.53 -3.29 8.90
N ALA A 207 -15.83 -2.26 9.37
CA ALA A 207 -15.96 -0.91 8.86
C ALA A 207 -15.37 -0.75 7.43
N ILE A 208 -14.27 -1.46 7.11
CA ILE A 208 -13.77 -1.59 5.72
C ILE A 208 -14.85 -2.22 4.84
N CYS A 209 -15.38 -3.37 5.24
CA CYS A 209 -16.41 -4.10 4.48
C CYS A 209 -17.66 -3.25 4.23
N LYS A 210 -18.13 -2.52 5.24
CA LYS A 210 -19.27 -1.58 5.11
C LYS A 210 -18.97 -0.49 4.05
N THR A 211 -17.77 0.08 4.08
CA THR A 211 -17.35 1.13 3.15
C THR A 211 -17.20 0.61 1.73
N LEU A 212 -16.55 -0.54 1.54
CA LEU A 212 -16.39 -1.18 0.24
C LEU A 212 -17.73 -1.57 -0.37
N THR A 213 -18.63 -2.12 0.43
CA THR A 213 -20.00 -2.45 -0.01
C THR A 213 -20.74 -1.20 -0.50
N ALA A 214 -20.59 -0.08 0.19
CA ALA A 214 -21.18 1.19 -0.23
C ALA A 214 -20.58 1.70 -1.55
N ARG A 215 -19.25 1.63 -1.72
CA ARG A 215 -18.55 1.98 -2.96
C ARG A 215 -19.01 1.13 -4.14
N ILE A 216 -19.01 -0.20 -3.99
CA ILE A 216 -19.47 -1.15 -5.03
C ILE A 216 -20.92 -0.86 -5.45
N ARG A 217 -21.81 -0.61 -4.48
CA ARG A 217 -23.21 -0.26 -4.79
C ARG A 217 -23.33 1.05 -5.57
N ALA A 218 -22.56 2.07 -5.20
CA ALA A 218 -22.53 3.35 -5.89
C ALA A 218 -21.99 3.22 -7.32
N ASP A 219 -20.90 2.48 -7.52
CA ASP A 219 -20.30 2.27 -8.84
C ASP A 219 -21.20 1.43 -9.75
N ASN A 220 -21.80 0.36 -9.22
CA ASN A 220 -22.80 -0.42 -9.97
C ASN A 220 -23.99 0.43 -10.40
N LYS A 221 -24.44 1.38 -9.57
CA LYS A 221 -25.50 2.31 -9.94
C LYS A 221 -25.06 3.23 -11.08
N ARG A 222 -23.89 3.85 -10.97
CA ARG A 222 -23.31 4.72 -12.02
C ARG A 222 -23.18 4.00 -13.36
N LEU A 223 -22.69 2.75 -13.34
CA LEU A 223 -22.57 1.92 -14.53
C LEU A 223 -23.94 1.65 -15.18
N ARG A 224 -24.96 1.32 -14.39
CA ARG A 224 -26.34 1.12 -14.90
C ARG A 224 -26.90 2.39 -15.52
N ASP A 225 -26.73 3.53 -14.86
CA ASP A 225 -27.22 4.82 -15.33
C ASP A 225 -26.55 5.19 -16.67
N ALA A 226 -25.23 4.99 -16.80
CA ALA A 226 -24.49 5.23 -18.04
C ALA A 226 -24.96 4.33 -19.20
N VAL A 227 -25.23 3.04 -18.94
CA VAL A 227 -25.75 2.12 -19.96
C VAL A 227 -27.15 2.52 -20.42
N ASN A 228 -28.01 2.97 -19.50
CA ASN A 228 -29.37 3.40 -19.83
C ASN A 228 -29.37 4.68 -20.68
N VAL A 229 -28.52 5.66 -20.37
CA VAL A 229 -28.35 6.87 -21.18
C VAL A 229 -27.85 6.52 -22.59
N GLY A 230 -26.88 5.62 -22.72
CA GLY A 230 -26.37 5.18 -24.02
C GLY A 230 -27.38 4.40 -24.88
N ARG A 231 -28.41 3.81 -24.26
CA ARG A 231 -29.54 3.17 -24.96
C ARG A 231 -30.64 4.16 -25.35
N ALA A 232 -30.87 5.20 -24.55
CA ALA A 232 -31.87 6.24 -24.84
C ALA A 232 -31.42 7.23 -25.92
N ALA A 233 -30.11 7.33 -26.17
CA ALA A 233 -29.53 8.20 -27.21
C ALA A 233 -29.39 7.52 -28.60
N ARG A 234 -29.92 6.29 -28.77
CA ARG A 234 -29.92 5.55 -30.04
C ARG A 234 -31.30 5.46 -30.66
#